data_AF-A0AAV5W0U6-F1
#
_entry.id   AF-A0AAV5W0U6-F1
#
_cell.length_a   1.000
_cell.length_b   1.000
_cell.length_c   1.000
_cell.angle_alpha   90.00
_cell.angle_beta   90.00
_cell.angle_gamma   90.00
#
_symmetry.space_group_name_H-M   'P 1'
#
loop_
_entity.id
_entity.type
_entity.pdbx_description
1 polymer ?
#
loop_
_entity_poly.entity_id
_entity_poly.type
_entity_poly.pdbx_seq_one_letter_code
_entity_poly.pdbx_strand_id
1 'polypeptide(L)'
;AVFSHWTDDLDLPPELLEYTIRNRADLRERCLHDPDCPFSPSILSNGRCWGHEPDCPFEKSYSAERISCTLPVAQGRIRDRSVQREHFFEQADWGYLNGHGRSELREICSSKDRVGSRLSCSDHLAHCTAENIFFDFSNLNAKKSKRYRDDVIEAGQVGGKCEKFDKNLLEKHTDRESYLQSW
;
A
#
# COMPACT_ATOMS: atom_id res chain seq x y z
N ALA A 1 -18.01 -20.48 14.37
CA ALA A 1 -16.94 -21.46 14.15
C ALA A 1 -16.05 -21.42 15.38
N VAL A 2 -15.58 -22.56 15.87
CA VAL A 2 -14.57 -22.57 16.95
C VAL A 2 -13.25 -22.28 16.24
N PHE A 3 -12.65 -21.12 16.54
CA PHE A 3 -11.37 -20.73 15.97
C PHE A 3 -10.25 -21.50 16.69
N SER A 4 -9.21 -21.89 15.96
CA SER A 4 -8.02 -22.51 16.57
C SER A 4 -7.30 -21.49 17.48
N HIS A 5 -6.67 -21.95 18.56
CA HIS A 5 -6.10 -21.06 19.58
C HIS A 5 -5.15 -19.99 19.00
N TRP A 6 -4.40 -20.30 17.94
CA TRP A 6 -3.45 -19.35 17.35
C TRP A 6 -4.04 -18.45 16.28
N THR A 7 -5.20 -18.81 15.72
CA THR A 7 -5.89 -17.92 14.79
C THR A 7 -6.51 -16.74 15.50
N ASP A 8 -6.85 -16.87 16.78
CA ASP A 8 -7.30 -15.77 17.62
C ASP A 8 -6.16 -14.77 17.89
N ASP A 9 -4.92 -15.26 18.03
CA ASP A 9 -3.72 -14.42 18.22
C ASP A 9 -3.40 -13.53 17.00
N LEU A 10 -3.99 -13.82 15.83
CA LEU A 10 -3.82 -12.97 14.65
C LEU A 10 -4.58 -11.65 14.77
N ASP A 11 -5.56 -11.55 15.67
CA ASP A 11 -6.41 -10.37 15.89
C ASP A 11 -7.02 -9.84 14.57
N LEU A 12 -7.61 -10.76 13.80
CA LEU A 12 -8.22 -10.45 12.50
C LEU A 12 -9.73 -10.69 12.50
N PRO A 13 -10.51 -9.86 11.79
CA PRO A 13 -11.89 -10.17 11.46
C PRO A 13 -12.00 -11.52 10.75
N PRO A 14 -13.05 -12.32 11.03
CA PRO A 14 -13.27 -13.62 10.40
C PRO A 14 -13.21 -13.58 8.87
N GLU A 15 -13.67 -12.49 8.27
CA GLU A 15 -13.69 -12.28 6.82
C GLU A 15 -12.31 -12.17 6.19
N LEU A 16 -11.31 -11.74 6.96
CA LEU A 16 -9.92 -11.57 6.52
C LEU A 16 -9.04 -12.76 6.90
N LEU A 17 -9.47 -13.55 7.89
CA LEU A 17 -8.69 -14.64 8.44
C LEU A 17 -8.31 -15.69 7.38
N GLU A 18 -9.29 -16.13 6.58
CA GLU A 18 -9.06 -17.11 5.51
C GLU A 18 -8.01 -16.61 4.50
N TYR A 19 -8.17 -15.38 4.01
CA TYR A 19 -7.27 -14.79 3.01
C TYR A 19 -5.87 -14.57 3.59
N THR A 20 -5.75 -14.15 4.84
CA THR A 20 -4.45 -13.99 5.51
C THR A 20 -3.74 -15.33 5.65
N ILE A 21 -4.42 -16.35 6.18
CA ILE A 21 -3.82 -17.67 6.40
C ILE A 21 -3.46 -18.32 5.08
N ARG A 22 -4.34 -18.28 4.07
CA ARG A 22 -4.07 -18.85 2.74
C ARG A 22 -2.86 -18.20 2.06
N ASN A 23 -2.80 -16.87 2.04
CA ASN A 23 -1.82 -16.14 1.22
C ASN A 23 -0.47 -15.97 1.90
N ARG A 24 -0.37 -16.24 3.22
CA ARG A 24 0.89 -16.30 3.94
C ARG A 24 1.39 -17.73 4.05
N ALA A 25 2.52 -18.03 3.41
CA ALA A 25 3.05 -19.38 3.36
C ALA A 25 3.28 -19.99 4.75
N ASP A 26 3.82 -19.23 5.70
CA ASP A 26 4.06 -19.66 7.07
C ASP A 26 2.77 -20.04 7.81
N LEU A 27 1.71 -19.25 7.65
CA LEU A 27 0.42 -19.51 8.28
C LEU A 27 -0.35 -20.64 7.59
N ARG A 28 -0.26 -20.72 6.26
CA ARG A 28 -0.88 -21.78 5.46
C ARG A 28 -0.31 -23.14 5.86
N GLU A 29 1.01 -23.26 5.91
CA GLU A 29 1.66 -24.51 6.31
C GLU A 29 1.30 -24.88 7.74
N ARG A 30 1.26 -23.91 8.66
CA ARG A 30 0.82 -24.15 10.04
C ARG A 30 -0.61 -24.70 10.09
N CYS A 31 -1.53 -24.09 9.35
CA CYS A 31 -2.94 -24.50 9.29
C CYS A 31 -3.11 -25.89 8.66
N LEU A 32 -2.32 -26.26 7.64
CA LEU A 32 -2.37 -27.59 7.02
C LEU A 32 -1.94 -28.73 7.97
N HIS A 33 -1.08 -28.44 8.94
CA HIS A 33 -0.61 -29.40 9.94
C HIS A 33 -1.41 -29.36 11.25
N ASP A 34 -2.32 -28.40 11.39
CA ASP A 34 -3.14 -28.21 12.59
C ASP A 34 -4.51 -28.88 12.40
N PRO A 35 -4.82 -29.95 13.16
CA PRO A 35 -6.12 -30.63 13.05
C PRO A 35 -7.30 -29.73 13.45
N ASP A 36 -7.06 -28.68 14.23
CA ASP A 36 -8.09 -27.74 14.70
C ASP A 36 -8.21 -26.50 13.80
N CYS A 37 -7.47 -26.43 12.68
CA CYS A 37 -7.58 -25.27 11.80
C CYS A 37 -8.99 -25.17 11.18
N PRO A 38 -9.64 -23.99 11.20
CA PRO A 38 -11.02 -23.84 10.71
C PRO A 38 -11.17 -23.94 9.18
N PHE A 39 -10.07 -24.02 8.43
CA PHE A 39 -10.08 -24.00 6.97
C PHE A 39 -9.60 -25.33 6.37
N SER A 40 -10.33 -25.83 5.38
CA SER A 40 -9.97 -27.07 4.68
C SER A 40 -8.76 -26.89 3.77
N PRO A 41 -7.97 -27.97 3.51
CA PRO A 41 -6.84 -27.91 2.57
C PRO A 41 -7.22 -27.40 1.17
N SER A 42 -8.46 -27.69 0.72
CA SER A 42 -9.00 -27.21 -0.55
C SER A 42 -9.21 -25.69 -0.60
N ILE A 43 -9.66 -25.09 0.51
CA ILE A 43 -9.84 -23.63 0.63
C ILE A 43 -8.47 -22.94 0.62
N LEU A 44 -7.49 -23.52 1.32
CA LEU A 44 -6.13 -23.00 1.40
C LEU A 44 -5.35 -23.12 0.08
N SER A 45 -5.82 -23.92 -0.87
CA SER A 45 -5.15 -24.18 -2.15
C SER A 45 -5.95 -23.72 -3.38
N ASN A 46 -7.03 -22.97 -3.19
CA ASN A 46 -7.91 -22.54 -4.29
C ASN A 46 -7.33 -21.40 -5.17
N GLY A 47 -6.16 -20.86 -4.81
CA GLY A 47 -5.46 -19.83 -5.57
C GLY A 47 -6.10 -18.44 -5.52
N ARG A 48 -7.05 -18.19 -4.61
CA ARG A 48 -7.56 -16.84 -4.34
C ARG A 48 -6.52 -16.02 -3.60
N CYS A 49 -6.48 -14.73 -3.88
CA CYS A 49 -5.42 -13.81 -3.47
C CYS A 49 -6.01 -12.46 -3.04
N TRP A 50 -5.21 -11.56 -2.49
CA TRP A 50 -5.72 -10.25 -2.08
C TRP A 50 -6.06 -9.35 -3.28
N GLY A 51 -5.22 -9.36 -4.31
CA GLY A 51 -5.35 -8.52 -5.50
C GLY A 51 -4.11 -7.68 -5.78
N HIS A 52 -3.21 -7.53 -4.81
CA HIS A 52 -1.99 -6.74 -4.97
C HIS A 52 -0.76 -7.60 -5.31
N GLU A 53 -0.91 -8.92 -5.31
CA GLU A 53 0.15 -9.85 -5.68
C GLU A 53 0.33 -9.88 -7.21
N PRO A 54 1.56 -9.98 -7.74
CA PRO A 54 1.81 -9.93 -9.19
C PRO A 54 1.06 -10.98 -10.01
N ASP A 55 0.86 -12.18 -9.46
CA ASP A 55 0.18 -13.30 -10.12
C ASP A 55 -1.30 -13.43 -9.67
N CYS A 56 -1.93 -12.33 -9.24
CA CYS A 56 -3.31 -12.30 -8.79
C CYS A 56 -4.26 -11.66 -9.82
N PRO A 57 -4.97 -12.46 -10.65
CA PRO A 57 -5.98 -11.90 -11.54
C PRO A 57 -7.18 -11.37 -10.74
N PHE A 58 -7.84 -10.32 -11.25
CA PHE A 58 -8.95 -9.67 -10.58
C PHE A 58 -10.02 -10.68 -10.12
N GLU A 59 -10.39 -11.65 -10.94
CA GLU A 59 -11.43 -12.65 -10.65
C GLU A 59 -11.12 -13.54 -9.44
N LYS A 60 -9.83 -13.67 -9.07
CA LYS A 60 -9.38 -14.44 -7.91
C LYS A 60 -9.08 -13.55 -6.69
N SER A 61 -9.17 -12.23 -6.84
CA SER A 61 -8.92 -11.27 -5.78
C SER A 61 -10.01 -11.28 -4.72
N TYR A 62 -9.69 -10.80 -3.52
CA TYR A 62 -10.67 -10.53 -2.46
C TYR A 62 -11.77 -9.57 -2.96
N SER A 63 -11.37 -8.56 -3.72
CA SER A 63 -12.24 -7.51 -4.25
C SER A 63 -13.29 -8.05 -5.22
N ALA A 64 -12.97 -9.05 -6.04
CA ALA A 64 -13.93 -9.66 -6.96
C ALA A 64 -15.08 -10.41 -6.27
N GLU A 65 -15.01 -10.68 -4.98
CA GLU A 65 -16.14 -11.25 -4.22
C GLU A 65 -16.88 -10.19 -3.40
N ARG A 66 -16.21 -9.09 -3.07
CA ARG A 66 -16.68 -8.11 -2.08
C ARG A 66 -17.22 -6.83 -2.69
N ILE A 67 -16.74 -6.42 -3.87
CA ILE A 67 -17.23 -5.20 -4.52
C ILE A 67 -18.70 -5.38 -4.89
N SER A 68 -19.55 -4.53 -4.31
CA SER A 68 -20.97 -4.45 -4.60
C SER A 68 -21.33 -3.09 -5.19
N CYS A 69 -21.81 -3.08 -6.43
CA CYS A 69 -22.28 -1.87 -7.11
C CYS A 69 -23.80 -1.74 -6.93
N THR A 70 -24.22 -0.88 -6.01
CA THR A 70 -25.64 -0.70 -5.64
C THR A 70 -26.37 0.33 -6.52
N LEU A 71 -25.64 1.23 -7.17
CA LEU A 71 -26.24 2.27 -8.00
C LEU A 71 -26.73 1.72 -9.35
N PRO A 72 -27.89 2.18 -9.87
CA PRO A 72 -28.34 1.84 -11.20
C PRO A 72 -27.33 2.28 -12.27
N VAL A 73 -27.03 1.39 -13.21
CA VAL A 73 -26.10 1.62 -14.34
C VAL A 73 -26.47 2.90 -15.12
N ALA A 74 -27.76 3.22 -15.24
CA ALA A 74 -28.27 4.39 -15.94
C ALA A 74 -27.93 5.75 -15.26
N GLN A 75 -27.56 5.74 -13.97
CA GLN A 75 -27.15 6.94 -13.23
C GLN A 75 -25.62 7.14 -13.22
N GLY A 76 -24.85 6.16 -13.69
CA GLY A 76 -23.40 6.22 -13.78
C GLY A 76 -22.89 6.69 -15.15
N ARG A 77 -21.64 7.17 -15.20
CA ARG A 77 -20.93 7.44 -16.46
C ARG A 77 -20.54 6.16 -17.21
N ILE A 78 -20.42 5.04 -16.49
CA ILE A 78 -19.98 3.73 -17.01
C ILE A 78 -21.18 2.80 -17.07
N ARG A 79 -21.48 2.26 -18.27
CA ARG A 79 -22.70 1.48 -18.54
C ARG A 79 -22.55 -0.03 -18.34
N ASP A 80 -21.41 -0.48 -17.84
CA ASP A 80 -21.14 -1.89 -17.56
C ASP A 80 -20.69 -2.06 -16.10
N ARG A 81 -21.35 -2.97 -15.37
CA ARG A 81 -21.03 -3.27 -13.98
C ARG A 81 -19.66 -3.94 -13.84
N SER A 82 -19.25 -4.76 -14.79
CA SER A 82 -17.92 -5.40 -14.77
C SER A 82 -16.83 -4.33 -14.77
N VAL A 83 -16.91 -3.40 -15.71
CA VAL A 83 -16.00 -2.25 -15.86
C VAL A 83 -16.04 -1.33 -14.63
N GLN A 84 -17.21 -1.10 -14.03
CA GLN A 84 -17.31 -0.33 -12.78
C GLN A 84 -16.52 -0.97 -11.63
N ARG A 85 -16.58 -2.30 -11.51
CA ARG A 85 -15.90 -3.04 -10.46
C ARG A 85 -14.39 -3.05 -10.67
N GLU A 86 -13.96 -3.25 -11.91
CA GLU A 86 -12.55 -3.19 -12.28
C GLU A 86 -11.95 -1.81 -12.01
N HIS A 87 -12.63 -0.73 -12.40
CA HIS A 87 -12.16 0.62 -12.07
C HIS A 87 -12.11 0.90 -10.57
N PHE A 88 -13.11 0.45 -9.80
CA PHE A 88 -13.05 0.58 -8.35
C PHE A 88 -11.84 -0.16 -7.78
N PHE A 89 -11.59 -1.38 -8.28
CA PHE A 89 -10.45 -2.18 -7.86
C PHE A 89 -9.11 -1.51 -8.14
N GLU A 90 -8.94 -0.95 -9.35
CA GLU A 90 -7.72 -0.26 -9.77
C GLU A 90 -7.48 1.07 -9.03
N GLN A 91 -8.54 1.79 -8.67
CA GLN A 91 -8.41 3.17 -8.18
C GLN A 91 -8.55 3.31 -6.67
N ALA A 92 -9.28 2.40 -6.01
CA ALA A 92 -9.73 2.56 -4.63
C ALA A 92 -9.64 1.29 -3.78
N ASP A 93 -9.13 0.18 -4.33
CA ASP A 93 -8.99 -1.10 -3.63
C ASP A 93 -7.57 -1.68 -3.85
N TRP A 94 -7.36 -2.97 -3.58
CA TRP A 94 -6.06 -3.65 -3.69
C TRP A 94 -5.34 -3.48 -5.03
N GLY A 95 -6.08 -3.33 -6.14
CA GLY A 95 -5.51 -3.09 -7.47
C GLY A 95 -4.73 -1.79 -7.55
N TYR A 96 -5.05 -0.79 -6.73
CA TYR A 96 -4.27 0.45 -6.62
C TYR A 96 -2.81 0.21 -6.21
N LEU A 97 -2.55 -0.81 -5.39
CA LEU A 97 -1.19 -1.13 -4.97
C LEU A 97 -0.35 -1.66 -6.15
N ASN A 98 -1.00 -2.20 -7.19
CA ASN A 98 -0.36 -2.59 -8.43
C ASN A 98 -0.07 -1.32 -9.25
N GLY A 99 1.21 -1.00 -9.41
CA GLY A 99 1.67 0.09 -10.28
C GLY A 99 1.65 1.49 -9.67
N HIS A 100 1.00 1.73 -8.51
CA HIS A 100 0.93 3.09 -7.93
C HIS A 100 1.48 3.22 -6.50
N GLY A 101 1.44 2.16 -5.68
CA GLY A 101 1.68 2.29 -4.23
C GLY A 101 2.96 1.66 -3.67
N ARG A 102 3.40 0.50 -4.18
CA ARG A 102 4.49 -0.29 -3.55
C ARG A 102 5.40 -1.05 -4.49
N SER A 103 4.97 -1.33 -5.72
CA SER A 103 5.62 -2.33 -6.56
C SER A 103 7.00 -1.90 -7.09
N GLU A 104 7.29 -0.60 -7.18
CA GLU A 104 8.56 -0.12 -7.73
C GLU A 104 9.06 1.13 -6.98
N LEU A 105 9.75 0.92 -5.86
CA LEU A 105 10.52 2.00 -5.22
C LEU A 105 11.77 2.26 -6.06
N ARG A 106 11.89 3.49 -6.58
CA ARG A 106 13.06 3.96 -7.32
C ARG A 106 13.96 4.75 -6.40
N GLU A 107 15.25 4.42 -6.45
CA GLU A 107 16.28 5.04 -5.62
C GLU A 107 16.56 6.48 -6.08
N ILE A 108 16.27 7.46 -5.22
CA ILE A 108 16.51 8.89 -5.46
C ILE A 108 17.82 9.33 -4.78
N CYS A 109 18.07 8.84 -3.57
CA CYS A 109 19.31 9.07 -2.83
C CYS A 109 19.86 7.73 -2.39
N SER A 110 21.16 7.51 -2.58
CA SER A 110 21.81 6.31 -2.07
C SER A 110 23.19 6.49 -1.54
N SER A 111 23.52 5.62 -0.61
CA SER A 111 24.83 5.44 -0.03
C SER A 111 25.05 3.98 0.34
N LYS A 112 26.27 3.51 0.09
CA LYS A 112 26.72 2.17 0.47
C LYS A 112 27.10 2.11 1.95
N ASP A 113 27.42 3.26 2.55
CA ASP A 113 27.68 3.40 3.97
C ASP A 113 26.38 3.29 4.79
N ARG A 114 26.47 2.71 5.99
CA ARG A 114 25.35 2.62 6.94
C ARG A 114 25.01 3.98 7.56
N VAL A 115 25.97 4.90 7.65
CA VAL A 115 25.73 6.27 8.14
C VAL A 115 25.33 7.22 7.02
N GLY A 116 25.34 6.78 5.77
CA GLY A 116 24.88 7.56 4.64
C GLY A 116 23.35 7.60 4.55
N SER A 117 22.84 8.54 3.75
CA SER A 117 21.41 8.72 3.56
C SER A 117 20.89 7.86 2.41
N ARG A 118 19.64 7.44 2.52
CA ARG A 118 18.92 6.72 1.47
C ARG A 118 17.50 7.27 1.34
N LEU A 119 17.04 7.40 0.11
CA LEU A 119 15.67 7.75 -0.23
C LEU A 119 15.25 6.91 -1.42
N SER A 120 14.19 6.14 -1.26
CA SER A 120 13.56 5.42 -2.36
C SER A 120 12.07 5.72 -2.33
N CYS A 121 11.50 6.08 -3.48
CA CYS A 121 10.09 6.46 -3.59
C CYS A 121 9.45 5.78 -4.78
N SER A 122 8.15 5.52 -4.67
CA SER A 122 7.30 5.18 -5.80
C SER A 122 7.10 6.40 -6.72
N ASP A 123 6.42 6.19 -7.83
CA ASP A 123 5.92 7.28 -8.66
C ASP A 123 5.06 8.25 -7.85
N HIS A 124 5.08 9.52 -8.28
CA HIS A 124 4.34 10.63 -7.67
C HIS A 124 4.66 10.89 -6.18
N LEU A 125 5.79 10.37 -5.68
CA LEU A 125 6.17 10.37 -4.26
C LEU A 125 5.06 9.82 -3.33
N ALA A 126 4.18 8.96 -3.86
CA ALA A 126 3.02 8.44 -3.13
C ALA A 126 3.42 7.55 -1.93
N HIS A 127 4.56 6.89 -2.03
CA HIS A 127 5.16 6.12 -0.96
C HIS A 127 6.68 6.27 -1.00
N CYS A 128 7.28 6.65 0.13
CA CYS A 128 8.72 6.79 0.27
C CYS A 128 9.25 6.05 1.50
N THR A 129 10.45 5.51 1.37
CA THR A 129 11.26 4.97 2.47
C THR A 129 12.54 5.78 2.56
N ALA A 130 12.88 6.26 3.75
CA ALA A 130 14.02 7.12 3.99
C ALA A 130 14.87 6.64 5.16
N GLU A 131 16.19 6.78 5.05
CA GLU A 131 17.15 6.52 6.11
C GLU A 131 18.14 7.68 6.22
N ASN A 132 18.46 8.10 7.45
CA ASN A 132 19.43 9.16 7.77
C ASN A 132 19.20 10.48 7.00
N ILE A 133 17.94 10.84 6.72
CA ILE A 133 17.56 12.16 6.20
C ILE A 133 17.18 13.05 7.38
N PHE A 134 17.67 14.29 7.39
CA PHE A 134 17.29 15.26 8.41
C PHE A 134 16.32 16.29 7.84
N PHE A 135 15.45 16.77 8.72
CA PHE A 135 14.55 17.90 8.49
C PHE A 135 14.77 18.94 9.58
N ASP A 136 15.07 20.16 9.18
CA ASP A 136 15.24 21.31 10.06
C ASP A 136 13.91 22.06 10.21
N PHE A 137 13.30 21.96 11.39
CA PHE A 137 12.06 22.65 11.73
C PHE A 137 12.27 23.89 12.62
N SER A 138 13.49 24.44 12.67
CA SER A 138 13.84 25.59 13.51
C SER A 138 12.95 26.83 13.27
N ASN A 139 12.43 27.00 12.04
CA ASN A 139 11.55 28.11 11.67
C ASN A 139 10.05 27.82 11.94
N LEU A 140 9.68 26.61 12.39
CA LEU A 140 8.28 26.22 12.56
C LEU A 140 7.66 26.81 13.83
N ASN A 141 6.70 27.72 13.66
CA ASN A 141 5.80 28.15 14.74
C ASN A 141 4.52 27.31 14.80
N ALA A 142 4.60 26.14 15.45
CA ALA A 142 3.49 25.19 15.53
C ALA A 142 2.19 25.78 16.12
N LYS A 143 2.29 26.74 17.04
CA LYS A 143 1.11 27.32 17.74
C LYS A 143 0.24 28.22 16.84
N LYS A 144 0.78 28.73 15.73
CA LYS A 144 0.07 29.62 14.80
C LYS A 144 -0.07 29.02 13.40
N SER A 145 0.39 27.79 13.20
CA SER A 145 0.36 27.16 11.88
C SER A 145 -1.08 26.85 11.47
N LYS A 146 -1.45 27.26 10.26
CA LYS A 146 -2.69 26.83 9.62
C LYS A 146 -2.54 25.35 9.20
N ARG A 147 -3.67 24.67 9.04
CA ARG A 147 -3.72 23.30 8.49
C ARG A 147 -3.34 23.35 6.99
N TYR A 148 -2.61 22.35 6.52
CA TYR A 148 -2.20 22.17 5.11
C TYR A 148 -1.25 23.25 4.55
N ARG A 149 -0.34 23.76 5.39
CA ARG A 149 0.74 24.61 4.89
C ARG A 149 1.80 23.76 4.18
N ASP A 150 2.21 24.23 3.01
CA ASP A 150 3.29 23.69 2.17
C ASP A 150 4.62 24.44 2.37
N ASP A 151 4.58 25.62 3.00
CA ASP A 151 5.74 26.47 3.32
C ASP A 151 6.47 26.08 4.63
N VAL A 152 6.21 24.88 5.17
CA VAL A 152 6.78 24.46 6.46
C VAL A 152 8.27 24.14 6.37
N ILE A 153 8.70 23.65 5.21
CA ILE A 153 10.08 23.22 4.94
C ILE A 153 10.63 24.10 3.82
N GLU A 154 11.67 24.87 4.13
CA GLU A 154 12.30 25.82 3.21
C GLU A 154 13.53 25.20 2.52
N ALA A 155 14.03 25.90 1.50
CA ALA A 155 15.26 25.52 0.82
C ALA A 155 16.43 25.43 1.81
N GLY A 156 17.13 24.28 1.82
CA GLY A 156 18.24 24.02 2.74
C GLY A 156 17.84 23.38 4.07
N GLN A 157 16.55 23.22 4.36
CA GLN A 157 16.06 22.59 5.59
C GLN A 157 15.85 21.08 5.47
N VAL A 158 16.05 20.50 4.29
CA VAL A 158 16.12 19.04 4.11
C VAL A 158 17.51 18.69 3.63
N GLY A 159 18.10 17.67 4.23
CA GLY A 159 19.38 17.19 3.77
C GLY A 159 19.73 15.79 4.23
N GLY A 160 20.88 15.35 3.75
CA GLY A 160 21.41 14.02 3.98
C GLY A 160 22.76 13.86 3.30
N LYS A 161 23.46 12.79 3.66
CA LYS A 161 24.75 12.40 3.07
C LYS A 161 24.53 11.31 2.03
N CYS A 162 24.06 11.71 0.84
CA CYS A 162 23.94 10.82 -0.32
C CYS A 162 25.29 10.71 -1.04
N GLU A 163 25.70 9.52 -1.47
CA GLU A 163 26.79 9.34 -2.44
C GLU A 163 26.31 9.64 -3.86
N LYS A 164 25.07 9.24 -4.17
CA LYS A 164 24.40 9.55 -5.43
C LYS A 164 23.03 10.15 -5.12
N PHE A 165 22.70 11.21 -5.84
CA PHE A 165 21.42 11.89 -5.74
C PHE A 165 20.87 12.15 -7.14
N ASP A 166 19.72 11.58 -7.45
CA ASP A 166 19.01 11.77 -8.71
C ASP A 166 17.96 12.88 -8.56
N LYS A 167 18.42 14.11 -8.74
CA LYS A 167 17.57 15.30 -8.67
C LYS A 167 16.47 15.29 -9.73
N ASN A 168 16.78 14.82 -10.95
CA ASN A 168 15.81 14.81 -12.05
C ASN A 168 14.68 13.83 -11.79
N LEU A 169 14.99 12.67 -11.19
CA LEU A 169 13.98 11.71 -10.76
C LEU A 169 13.06 12.29 -9.69
N LEU A 170 13.63 12.96 -8.69
CA LEU A 170 12.86 13.63 -7.64
C LEU A 170 11.90 14.66 -8.24
N GLU A 171 12.40 15.58 -9.06
CA GLU A 171 11.58 16.62 -9.72
C GLU A 171 10.53 16.04 -10.67
N LYS A 172 10.81 14.90 -11.31
CA LYS A 172 9.81 14.21 -12.15
C LYS A 172 8.66 13.65 -11.32
N HIS A 173 8.94 13.21 -10.08
CA HIS A 173 7.95 12.58 -9.21
C HIS A 173 7.16 13.60 -8.36
N THR A 174 7.52 14.89 -8.38
CA THR A 174 6.73 15.98 -7.74
C THR A 174 5.57 16.48 -8.62
N ASP A 175 5.09 15.65 -9.56
CA ASP A 175 4.04 16.01 -10.52
C ASP A 175 2.62 15.96 -9.94
N ARG A 176 2.47 15.49 -8.68
CA ARG A 176 1.21 15.53 -7.94
C ARG A 176 1.38 16.33 -6.66
N GLU A 177 0.66 17.45 -6.59
CA GLU A 177 0.46 18.24 -5.39
C GLU A 177 -1.06 18.41 -5.17
N SER A 178 -1.56 17.99 -4.02
CA SER A 178 -2.97 18.14 -3.67
C SER A 178 -3.14 18.60 -2.22
N TYR A 179 -4.12 19.48 -2.00
CA TYR A 179 -4.46 20.04 -0.68
C TYR A 179 -4.77 19.00 0.41
N LEU A 180 -5.04 17.74 0.03
CA LEU A 180 -5.36 16.64 0.95
C LEU A 180 -4.23 15.60 1.08
N GLN A 181 -3.08 15.80 0.46
CA GLN A 181 -1.91 14.98 0.70
C GLN A 181 -1.22 15.46 1.97
N SER A 182 -1.15 14.58 2.99
CA SER A 182 -0.34 14.82 4.18
C SER A 182 1.10 14.46 3.86
N TRP A 183 1.97 15.45 3.87
CA TRP A 183 3.43 15.32 3.82
C TRP A 183 3.97 14.91 5.20
#